data_AF-A0A5K1E467-F1
#
_entry.id   AF-A0A5K1E467-F1
#
_cell.length_a   1.000
_cell.length_b   1.000
_cell.length_c   1.000
_cell.angle_alpha   90.00
_cell.angle_beta   90.00
_cell.angle_gamma   90.00
#
_symmetry.space_group_name_H-M   'P 1'
#
loop_
_entity.id
_entity.type
_entity.pdbx_description
1 polymer ?
#
loop_
_entity_poly.entity_id
_entity_poly.type
_entity_poly.pdbx_seq_one_letter_code
_entity_poly.pdbx_strand_id
1 'polypeptide(L)' 'EVAEEWRIEAMPTFLLLKEGKEVERIVGAKKDDVHKKITEHLALPVSA' A
#
# COMPACT_ATOMS: atom_id res chain seq x y z
N GLU A 1 14.90 8.26 -8.17
CA GLU A 1 15.25 7.70 -6.85
C GLU A 1 14.09 7.15 -6.03
N VAL A 2 12.81 7.52 -6.25
CA VAL A 2 11.69 6.97 -5.46
C VAL A 2 11.61 5.43 -5.50
N ALA A 3 11.86 4.78 -6.64
CA ALA A 3 11.83 3.33 -6.71
C ALA A 3 12.93 2.65 -5.87
N GLU A 4 14.10 3.27 -5.73
CA GLU A 4 15.21 2.76 -4.93
C GLU A 4 14.99 3.01 -3.44
N GLU A 5 14.52 4.21 -3.08
CA GLU A 5 14.17 4.60 -1.71
C GLU A 5 13.13 3.66 -1.10
N TRP A 6 12.13 3.26 -1.88
CA TRP A 6 11.06 2.36 -1.44
C TRP A 6 11.32 0.88 -1.76
N ARG A 7 12.50 0.56 -2.33
CA ARG A 7 12.90 -0.80 -2.76
C ARG A 7 11.80 -1.48 -3.58
N ILE A 8 11.38 -0.84 -4.65
CA ILE A 8 10.38 -1.40 -5.58
C ILE A 8 11.08 -2.45 -6.44
N GLU A 9 10.95 -3.71 -6.06
CA GLU A 9 11.57 -4.86 -6.74
C GLU A 9 10.78 -5.34 -7.98
N ALA A 10 9.47 -5.05 -8.02
CA ALA A 10 8.60 -5.45 -9.12
C ALA A 10 7.60 -4.34 -9.47
N MET A 11 7.32 -4.19 -10.77
CA MET A 11 6.39 -3.19 -11.29
C MET A 11 5.15 -3.87 -11.90
N PRO A 12 3.95 -3.31 -11.72
CA PRO A 12 3.60 -2.12 -10.91
C PRO A 12 3.47 -2.46 -9.40
N THR A 13 3.85 -1.53 -8.51
CA THR A 13 3.66 -1.66 -7.04
C THR A 13 2.93 -0.44 -6.48
N PHE A 14 1.98 -0.66 -5.57
CA PHE A 14 1.25 0.37 -4.84
C PHE A 14 1.66 0.37 -3.37
N LEU A 15 2.02 1.54 -2.85
CA LEU A 15 2.38 1.74 -1.44
C LEU A 15 1.29 2.57 -0.77
N LEU A 16 0.75 2.07 0.35
CA LEU A 16 -0.21 2.79 1.16
C LEU A 16 0.53 3.43 2.33
N LEU A 17 0.51 4.76 2.37
CA LEU A 17 1.18 5.57 3.38
C LEU A 17 0.13 6.21 4.31
N LYS A 18 0.31 6.11 5.63
CA LYS A 18 -0.42 6.92 6.62
C LYS A 18 0.57 7.74 7.42
N GLU A 19 0.36 9.05 7.49
CA GLU A 19 1.25 9.99 8.22
C GLU A 19 2.74 9.87 7.84
N GLY A 20 3.02 9.55 6.57
CA GLY A 20 4.40 9.36 6.09
C GLY A 20 5.04 8.01 6.43
N LYS A 21 4.31 7.09 7.07
CA LYS A 21 4.74 5.70 7.32
C LYS A 21 4.07 4.73 6.36
N GLU A 22 4.83 3.75 5.88
CA GLU A 22 4.32 2.62 5.10
C GLU A 22 3.46 1.72 5.99
N VAL A 23 2.21 1.55 5.58
CA VAL A 23 1.23 0.69 6.28
C VAL A 23 1.03 -0.60 5.50
N GLU A 24 1.08 -0.55 4.17
CA GLU A 24 0.81 -1.71 3.32
C GLU A 24 1.47 -1.54 1.94
N ARG A 25 1.88 -2.66 1.35
CA ARG A 25 2.53 -2.72 0.04
C ARG A 25 1.88 -3.78 -0.83
N ILE A 26 1.45 -3.37 -2.02
CA ILE A 26 0.76 -4.24 -2.98
C ILE A 26 1.65 -4.36 -4.21
N VAL A 27 2.19 -5.55 -4.43
CA VAL A 27 2.99 -5.87 -5.62
C VAL A 27 2.07 -6.43 -6.70
N GLY A 28 2.04 -5.77 -7.86
CA GLY A 28 1.18 -6.10 -9.01
C GLY A 28 -0.03 -5.18 -9.19
N ALA A 29 -0.67 -5.24 -10.37
CA ALA A 29 -1.86 -4.44 -10.72
C ALA A 29 -3.15 -5.26 -10.70
N LYS A 30 -3.55 -5.75 -9.52
CA LYS A 30 -4.88 -6.33 -9.33
C LYS A 30 -5.83 -5.29 -8.76
N LYS A 31 -6.79 -4.85 -9.59
CA LYS A 31 -7.75 -3.79 -9.23
C LYS A 31 -8.52 -4.11 -7.94
N ASP A 32 -8.93 -5.36 -7.77
CA ASP A 32 -9.73 -5.78 -6.62
C ASP A 32 -8.92 -5.78 -5.32
N ASP A 33 -7.66 -6.25 -5.38
CA ASP A 33 -6.77 -6.28 -4.21
C ASP A 33 -6.44 -4.86 -3.73
N VAL A 34 -6.18 -3.94 -4.67
CA VAL A 34 -5.95 -2.52 -4.35
C VAL A 34 -7.19 -1.90 -3.69
N HIS A 35 -8.38 -2.08 -4.27
CA HIS A 35 -9.60 -1.53 -3.69
C HIS A 35 -9.91 -2.14 -2.32
N LYS A 36 -9.79 -3.45 -2.16
CA LYS A 36 -10.03 -4.15 -0.90
C LYS A 36 -9.10 -3.62 0.21
N LYS A 37 -7.80 -3.53 -0.08
CA LYS A 37 -6.81 -3.02 0.88
C LYS A 37 -7.06 -1.56 1.25
N ILE A 38 -7.42 -0.72 0.28
CA ILE A 38 -7.80 0.67 0.54
C ILE A 38 -9.03 0.71 1.47
N THR A 39 -10.07 -0.07 1.20
CA THR A 39 -11.27 -0.13 2.05
C THR A 39 -10.95 -0.64 3.46
N GLU A 40 -10.14 -1.69 3.59
CA GLU A 40 -9.67 -2.22 4.88
C GLU A 40 -8.93 -1.15 5.69
N HIS A 41 -8.07 -0.36 5.06
CA HIS A 41 -7.31 0.69 5.76
C HIS A 41 -8.09 2.00 5.96
N LEU A 42 -9.17 2.26 5.20
CA LEU A 42 -10.08 3.40 5.41
C LEU A 42 -11.11 3.12 6.50
N ALA A 43 -11.55 1.86 6.65
CA ALA A 43 -12.39 1.42 7.74
C ALA A 43 -11.55 1.30 9.02
N LEU A 44 -11.23 2.45 9.62
CA LEU A 44 -10.74 2.71 10.98
C LEU A 44 -9.73 1.69 11.60
N PRO A 45 -8.59 2.14 12.15
CA PRO A 45 -7.82 1.28 13.03
C PRO A 45 -8.70 0.92 14.24
N VAL A 46 -9.12 -0.34 14.35
CA VAL A 46 -9.49 -0.91 15.65
C VAL A 46 -8.18 -1.00 16.42
N SER A 47 -7.79 0.12 17.04
CA SER A 47 -6.92 0.07 18.20
C SER A 47 -7.75 -0.53 19.32
N ALA A 48 -7.53 -1.81 19.58
CA ALA A 48 -7.84 -2.49 20.83
C ALA A 48 -6.58 -3.21 21.30
#